data_AF-A0A2I1L5N5-F1
#
_entry.id   AF-A0A2I1L5N5-F1
#
_cell.length_a   1.000
_cell.length_b   1.000
_cell.length_c   1.000
_cell.angle_alpha   90.00
_cell.angle_beta   90.00
_cell.angle_gamma   90.00
#
_symmetry.space_group_name_H-M   'P 1'
#
loop_
_entity.id
_entity.type
_entity.pdbx_description
1 polymer ?
#
loop_
_entity_poly.entity_id
_entity_poly.type
_entity_poly.pdbx_seq_one_letter_code
_entity_poly.pdbx_strand_id
1 'polypeptide(L)'
;MDTNLKIAKELDCDVLVVGAGNAGMQAAAAAAESGSKTILIEKEENENMLRLSVAAVGSKSQKRAGNYIDKHDLVNYMTAFAQGRVDQKLIYTWANHSAETVDWTEEQVLKPNGLSWRSEPDAFNRNLRYQAWPTQNDPELDNNKGKLSPYTPFFIEKLKDLGVDIHFKLAMKSINKEDGKVTGIIAYDLENEIYLKINAKKGTILCTGGYSANTELLEKWNPLSLKKNVTNDSPRANGDGIVEAIKVGGWKDEEPAQLVFDRGMYKPGEDATEIYKESEEFGDWLWLGSQPFLKVNKNGERFANESSPYEYILNAAAYEPDYAYAMIFDANYGDDALENHMVGCARIGFPGYMQSKEALIENTEKYIDKGFIQVADSLEELAEKLQMPKDRLIQTVERYNECCEKGVDEDFGKEKMRLHPVKQGPYYGVYLAGRNLCTLDGLRIDTNMQVIDKNYNPIPGLYAAGNDSGGFFCGSYSERLPGLAASRAQTFGRLAGKHAAQQD
;
A
#
# COMPACT_ATOMS: atom_id res chain seq x y z
N MET A 1 13.41 20.53 -24.09
CA MET A 1 14.56 20.59 -23.16
C MET A 1 15.06 22.02 -23.14
N ASP A 2 15.35 22.54 -21.96
CA ASP A 2 15.95 23.86 -21.81
C ASP A 2 17.34 23.82 -22.45
N THR A 3 17.57 24.65 -23.47
CA THR A 3 18.76 24.57 -24.37
C THR A 3 20.07 24.97 -23.69
N ASN A 4 20.05 25.26 -22.38
CA ASN A 4 21.20 25.68 -21.58
C ASN A 4 21.62 24.67 -20.49
N LEU A 5 21.06 23.45 -20.49
CA LEU A 5 21.35 22.46 -19.45
C LEU A 5 22.77 21.86 -19.64
N LYS A 6 23.70 22.20 -18.73
CA LYS A 6 25.10 21.74 -18.78
C LYS A 6 25.27 20.40 -18.08
N ILE A 7 25.55 19.35 -18.87
CA ILE A 7 25.91 18.02 -18.34
C ILE A 7 27.36 18.05 -17.84
N ALA A 8 27.55 17.75 -16.55
CA ALA A 8 28.86 17.74 -15.91
C ALA A 8 29.58 16.41 -16.03
N LYS A 9 28.83 15.30 -16.10
CA LYS A 9 29.37 13.93 -16.14
C LYS A 9 28.43 13.00 -16.90
N GLU A 10 29.01 12.01 -17.57
CA GLU A 10 28.28 10.88 -18.15
C GLU A 10 28.62 9.57 -17.43
N LEU A 11 27.63 8.70 -17.27
CA LEU A 11 27.76 7.35 -16.75
C LEU A 11 27.16 6.36 -17.76
N ASP A 12 27.79 5.21 -17.94
CA ASP A 12 27.31 4.16 -18.84
C ASP A 12 27.04 2.85 -18.10
N CYS A 13 25.90 2.24 -18.38
CA CYS A 13 25.50 0.94 -17.87
C CYS A 13 24.75 0.12 -18.94
N ASP A 14 24.60 -1.18 -18.70
CA ASP A 14 23.71 -2.01 -19.51
C ASP A 14 22.26 -1.78 -19.09
N VAL A 15 22.00 -1.82 -17.78
CA VAL A 15 20.67 -1.63 -17.19
C VAL A 15 20.73 -0.54 -16.12
N LEU A 16 19.84 0.44 -16.25
CA LEU A 16 19.62 1.48 -15.25
C LEU A 16 18.33 1.19 -14.50
N VAL A 17 18.38 1.25 -13.17
CA VAL A 17 17.21 1.16 -12.28
C VAL A 17 17.04 2.48 -11.54
N VAL A 18 15.83 3.03 -11.55
CA VAL A 18 15.52 4.32 -10.92
C VAL A 18 14.57 4.09 -9.73
N GLY A 19 15.07 4.27 -8.51
CA GLY A 19 14.34 4.10 -7.24
C GLY A 19 14.75 2.85 -6.48
N ALA A 20 15.25 3.00 -5.25
CA ALA A 20 15.73 1.92 -4.38
C ALA A 20 14.64 1.46 -3.40
N GLY A 21 13.49 1.03 -3.93
CA GLY A 21 12.38 0.44 -3.17
C GLY A 21 12.19 -1.06 -3.41
N ASN A 22 11.01 -1.57 -3.05
CA ASN A 22 10.63 -2.99 -3.23
C ASN A 22 10.88 -3.51 -4.65
N ALA A 23 10.52 -2.73 -5.68
CA ALA A 23 10.74 -3.13 -7.06
C ALA A 23 12.19 -2.96 -7.51
N GLY A 24 12.79 -1.80 -7.23
CA GLY A 24 14.11 -1.46 -7.78
C GLY A 24 15.24 -2.33 -7.25
N MET A 25 15.23 -2.68 -5.96
CA MET A 25 16.25 -3.59 -5.42
C MET A 25 16.18 -4.98 -6.06
N GLN A 26 14.98 -5.52 -6.28
CA GLN A 26 14.80 -6.79 -6.99
C GLN A 26 15.20 -6.70 -8.47
N ALA A 27 14.88 -5.59 -9.13
CA ALA A 27 15.28 -5.34 -10.51
C ALA A 27 16.80 -5.26 -10.68
N ALA A 28 17.46 -4.51 -9.80
CA ALA A 28 18.92 -4.36 -9.82
C ALA A 28 19.63 -5.69 -9.54
N ALA A 29 19.17 -6.45 -8.54
CA ALA A 29 19.71 -7.78 -8.26
C ALA A 29 19.59 -8.71 -9.48
N ALA A 30 18.41 -8.77 -10.10
CA ALA A 30 18.15 -9.66 -11.21
C ALA A 30 18.93 -9.29 -12.49
N ALA A 31 19.10 -7.99 -12.75
CA ALA A 31 19.91 -7.51 -13.87
C ALA A 31 21.39 -7.86 -13.68
N ALA A 32 21.94 -7.62 -12.48
CA ALA A 32 23.32 -7.95 -12.14
C ALA A 32 23.58 -9.47 -12.18
N GLU A 33 22.67 -10.29 -11.64
CA GLU A 33 22.73 -11.76 -11.75
C GLU A 33 22.69 -12.26 -13.20
N SER A 34 22.10 -11.48 -14.10
CA SER A 34 22.06 -11.76 -15.55
C SER A 34 23.32 -11.27 -16.28
N GLY A 35 24.31 -10.76 -15.56
CA GLY A 35 25.60 -10.31 -16.09
C GLY A 35 25.63 -8.87 -16.62
N SER A 36 24.58 -8.07 -16.38
CA SER A 36 24.54 -6.67 -16.80
C SER A 36 25.31 -5.75 -15.85
N LYS A 37 26.11 -4.82 -16.39
CA LYS A 37 26.60 -3.68 -15.63
C LYS A 37 25.40 -2.83 -15.22
N THR A 38 25.09 -2.83 -13.92
CA THR A 38 23.83 -2.28 -13.41
C THR A 38 24.10 -1.07 -12.53
N ILE A 39 23.43 0.04 -12.84
CA ILE A 39 23.39 1.23 -11.97
C ILE A 39 21.99 1.32 -11.34
N LEU A 40 21.95 1.53 -10.02
CA LEU A 40 20.73 1.85 -9.27
C LEU A 40 20.86 3.27 -8.74
N ILE A 41 19.88 4.14 -9.01
CA ILE A 41 19.85 5.49 -8.44
C ILE A 41 18.66 5.68 -7.51
N GLU A 42 18.83 6.50 -6.48
CA GLU A 42 17.79 6.88 -5.52
C GLU A 42 17.93 8.37 -5.19
N LYS A 43 16.81 9.09 -5.17
CA LYS A 43 16.80 10.54 -4.91
C LYS A 43 17.01 10.85 -3.43
N GLU A 44 16.60 9.95 -2.55
CA GLU A 44 16.75 10.10 -1.12
C GLU A 44 18.18 9.82 -0.65
N GLU A 45 18.47 10.16 0.62
CA GLU A 45 19.78 9.89 1.22
C GLU A 45 20.04 8.40 1.47
N ASN A 46 18.97 7.62 1.60
CA ASN A 46 19.01 6.18 1.88
C ASN A 46 17.91 5.47 1.09
N GLU A 47 17.98 4.14 1.04
CA GLU A 47 16.98 3.32 0.40
C GLU A 47 15.61 3.43 1.07
N ASN A 48 14.56 3.07 0.32
CA ASN A 48 13.25 2.98 0.90
C ASN A 48 13.10 1.65 1.65
N MET A 49 12.64 1.73 2.91
CA MET A 49 12.37 0.55 3.72
C MET A 49 11.48 -0.44 2.95
N LEU A 50 12.00 -1.66 2.76
CA LEU A 50 11.22 -2.76 2.20
C LEU A 50 10.01 -3.03 3.08
N ARG A 51 8.88 -3.36 2.44
CA ARG A 51 7.72 -3.83 3.21
C ARG A 51 8.11 -5.18 3.81
N LEU A 52 7.82 -5.33 5.10
CA LEU A 52 8.19 -6.51 5.86
C LEU A 52 7.49 -7.74 5.27
N SER A 53 6.17 -7.70 5.23
CA SER A 53 5.34 -8.82 4.78
C SER A 53 5.11 -8.81 3.27
N VAL A 54 5.30 -9.96 2.63
CA VAL A 54 5.14 -10.16 1.17
C VAL A 54 4.23 -11.33 0.86
N ALA A 55 3.31 -11.14 -0.09
CA ALA A 55 2.46 -12.21 -0.60
C ALA A 55 3.25 -13.22 -1.45
N ALA A 56 2.76 -14.46 -1.54
CA ALA A 56 3.17 -15.44 -2.56
C ALA A 56 2.04 -16.41 -2.88
N VAL A 57 2.21 -17.16 -3.97
CA VAL A 57 1.38 -18.32 -4.32
C VAL A 57 2.26 -19.54 -4.54
N GLY A 58 2.31 -20.44 -3.54
CA GLY A 58 3.04 -21.70 -3.60
C GLY A 58 4.53 -21.62 -3.22
N SER A 59 4.94 -20.63 -2.40
CA SER A 59 6.33 -20.51 -1.91
C SER A 59 6.74 -21.69 -1.03
N LYS A 60 8.05 -21.87 -0.82
CA LYS A 60 8.57 -22.88 0.13
C LYS A 60 8.04 -22.64 1.54
N SER A 61 7.95 -21.39 2.00
CA SER A 61 7.39 -21.03 3.31
C SER A 61 5.92 -21.44 3.45
N GLN A 62 5.10 -21.24 2.42
CA GLN A 62 3.71 -21.70 2.41
C GLN A 62 3.62 -23.23 2.47
N LYS A 63 4.44 -23.94 1.68
CA LYS A 63 4.52 -25.40 1.71
C LYS A 63 4.96 -25.93 3.08
N ARG A 64 5.96 -25.31 3.72
CA ARG A 64 6.42 -25.65 5.08
C ARG A 64 5.32 -25.45 6.12
N ALA A 65 4.47 -24.44 5.94
CA ALA A 65 3.33 -24.15 6.83
C ALA A 65 2.08 -24.99 6.53
N GLY A 66 2.07 -25.78 5.44
CA GLY A 66 0.87 -26.51 4.98
C GLY A 66 -0.20 -25.60 4.35
N ASN A 67 0.16 -24.37 3.98
CA ASN A 67 -0.75 -23.42 3.34
C ASN A 67 -0.87 -23.72 1.85
N TYR A 68 -2.09 -24.01 1.41
CA TYR A 68 -2.42 -24.21 0.00
C TYR A 68 -3.33 -23.09 -0.50
N ILE A 69 -2.98 -22.55 -1.66
CA ILE A 69 -3.75 -21.52 -2.36
C ILE A 69 -4.02 -22.04 -3.76
N ASP A 70 -5.29 -22.20 -4.12
CA ASP A 70 -5.65 -22.43 -5.50
C ASP A 70 -5.45 -21.12 -6.29
N LYS A 71 -4.50 -21.16 -7.22
CA LYS A 71 -4.14 -20.00 -8.03
C LYS A 71 -5.30 -19.53 -8.92
N HIS A 72 -6.09 -20.45 -9.47
CA HIS A 72 -7.17 -20.10 -10.37
C HIS A 72 -8.29 -19.40 -9.61
N ASP A 73 -8.65 -19.91 -8.43
CA ASP A 73 -9.64 -19.27 -7.58
C ASP A 73 -9.17 -17.89 -7.10
N LEU A 74 -7.89 -17.76 -6.73
CA LEU A 74 -7.30 -16.47 -6.34
C LEU A 74 -7.36 -15.44 -7.48
N VAL A 75 -6.94 -15.83 -8.69
CA VAL A 75 -6.95 -14.95 -9.86
C VAL A 75 -8.38 -14.57 -10.23
N ASN A 76 -9.31 -15.51 -10.19
CA ASN A 76 -10.73 -15.25 -10.43
C ASN A 76 -11.31 -14.29 -9.40
N TYR A 77 -10.97 -14.48 -8.11
CA TYR A 77 -11.35 -13.55 -7.04
C TYR A 77 -10.82 -12.13 -7.31
N MET A 78 -9.52 -11.97 -7.61
CA MET A 78 -8.92 -10.66 -7.88
C MET A 78 -9.57 -9.96 -9.08
N THR A 79 -9.85 -10.73 -10.14
CA THR A 79 -10.48 -10.21 -11.36
C THR A 79 -11.94 -9.82 -11.10
N ALA A 80 -12.67 -10.63 -10.33
CA ALA A 80 -14.06 -10.34 -9.94
C ALA A 80 -14.13 -9.11 -9.01
N PHE A 81 -13.23 -9.01 -8.03
CA PHE A 81 -13.09 -7.86 -7.15
C PHE A 81 -12.89 -6.56 -7.95
N ALA A 82 -12.02 -6.61 -8.95
CA ALA A 82 -11.76 -5.48 -9.86
C ALA A 82 -12.81 -5.31 -10.97
N GLN A 83 -13.90 -6.10 -10.96
CA GLN A 83 -14.95 -6.08 -11.99
C GLN A 83 -14.42 -6.22 -13.42
N GLY A 84 -13.34 -6.99 -13.60
CA GLY A 84 -12.67 -7.20 -14.88
C GLY A 84 -11.80 -6.03 -15.37
N ARG A 85 -11.64 -4.95 -14.59
CA ARG A 85 -10.90 -3.73 -14.98
C ARG A 85 -9.40 -3.80 -14.73
N VAL A 86 -8.83 -4.99 -14.87
CA VAL A 86 -7.42 -5.29 -14.65
C VAL A 86 -6.91 -6.13 -15.81
N ASP A 87 -5.62 -6.07 -16.11
CA ASP A 87 -4.98 -7.02 -17.03
C ASP A 87 -4.77 -8.35 -16.29
N GLN A 88 -5.67 -9.29 -16.54
CA GLN A 88 -5.62 -10.62 -15.94
C GLN A 88 -4.30 -11.36 -16.28
N LYS A 89 -3.64 -11.06 -17.40
CA LYS A 89 -2.33 -11.64 -17.73
C LYS A 89 -1.29 -11.21 -16.70
N LEU A 90 -1.30 -9.96 -16.26
CA LEU A 90 -0.38 -9.47 -15.22
C LEU A 90 -0.65 -10.14 -13.86
N ILE A 91 -1.91 -10.40 -13.52
CA ILE A 91 -2.26 -11.15 -12.31
C ILE A 91 -1.73 -12.58 -12.39
N TYR A 92 -1.90 -13.25 -13.54
CA TYR A 92 -1.30 -14.57 -13.76
C TYR A 92 0.22 -14.53 -13.72
N THR A 93 0.87 -13.53 -14.31
CA THR A 93 2.32 -13.34 -14.24
C THR A 93 2.78 -13.27 -12.79
N TRP A 94 2.15 -12.43 -11.95
CA TRP A 94 2.47 -12.40 -10.53
C TRP A 94 2.24 -13.74 -9.85
N ALA A 95 1.08 -14.36 -10.04
CA ALA A 95 0.75 -15.62 -9.37
C ALA A 95 1.69 -16.77 -9.78
N ASN A 96 2.21 -16.75 -11.01
CA ASN A 96 3.16 -17.74 -11.52
C ASN A 96 4.59 -17.52 -11.01
N HIS A 97 4.99 -16.28 -10.70
CA HIS A 97 6.38 -15.94 -10.39
C HIS A 97 6.61 -15.49 -8.94
N SER A 98 5.55 -15.19 -8.17
CA SER A 98 5.67 -14.67 -6.80
C SER A 98 6.43 -15.62 -5.86
N ALA A 99 6.19 -16.93 -5.95
CA ALA A 99 6.91 -17.93 -5.17
C ALA A 99 8.42 -17.91 -5.48
N GLU A 100 8.80 -17.81 -6.76
CA GLU A 100 10.21 -17.75 -7.15
C GLU A 100 10.91 -16.53 -6.54
N THR A 101 10.27 -15.36 -6.58
CA THR A 101 10.80 -14.13 -5.98
C THR A 101 10.95 -14.26 -4.47
N VAL A 102 9.91 -14.72 -3.77
CA VAL A 102 9.92 -14.87 -2.31
C VAL A 102 10.96 -15.91 -1.87
N ASP A 103 11.04 -17.04 -2.57
CA ASP A 103 12.03 -18.07 -2.29
C ASP A 103 13.45 -17.56 -2.56
N TRP A 104 13.67 -16.79 -3.64
CA TRP A 104 14.99 -16.18 -3.89
C TRP A 104 15.39 -15.24 -2.74
N THR A 105 14.48 -14.37 -2.27
CA THR A 105 14.78 -13.47 -1.15
C THR A 105 15.09 -14.26 0.12
N GLU A 106 14.37 -15.36 0.37
CA GLU A 106 14.67 -16.23 1.51
C GLU A 106 16.10 -16.78 1.44
N GLU A 107 16.46 -17.39 0.30
CA GLU A 107 17.75 -18.09 0.16
C GLU A 107 18.93 -17.12 0.06
N GLN A 108 18.76 -15.99 -0.63
CA GLN A 108 19.86 -15.10 -1.00
C GLN A 108 20.04 -13.91 -0.07
N VAL A 109 18.99 -13.53 0.68
CA VAL A 109 19.01 -12.34 1.54
C VAL A 109 18.73 -12.70 3.00
N LEU A 110 17.70 -13.50 3.28
CA LEU A 110 17.30 -13.76 4.67
C LEU A 110 18.17 -14.80 5.37
N LYS A 111 18.24 -16.02 4.81
CA LYS A 111 18.96 -17.15 5.44
C LYS A 111 20.42 -16.88 5.75
N PRO A 112 21.22 -16.21 4.89
CA PRO A 112 22.60 -15.85 5.23
C PRO A 112 22.72 -14.98 6.50
N ASN A 113 21.64 -14.30 6.87
CA ASN A 113 21.57 -13.38 7.99
C ASN A 113 20.75 -13.93 9.18
N GLY A 114 20.37 -15.22 9.16
CA GLY A 114 19.61 -15.87 10.23
C GLY A 114 18.12 -15.50 10.26
N LEU A 115 17.56 -15.09 9.12
CA LEU A 115 16.13 -14.86 8.95
C LEU A 115 15.50 -15.93 8.06
N SER A 116 14.21 -16.16 8.25
CA SER A 116 13.39 -16.97 7.36
C SER A 116 11.99 -16.38 7.18
N TRP A 117 11.29 -16.80 6.12
CA TRP A 117 9.89 -16.47 5.94
C TRP A 117 9.00 -17.40 6.76
N ARG A 118 8.15 -16.81 7.59
CA ARG A 118 6.99 -17.45 8.20
C ARG A 118 5.76 -17.17 7.36
N SER A 119 5.15 -18.21 6.80
CA SER A 119 3.85 -18.05 6.13
C SER A 119 2.74 -17.92 7.17
N GLU A 120 1.85 -16.94 7.01
CA GLU A 120 0.70 -16.77 7.89
C GLU A 120 -0.39 -17.80 7.54
N PRO A 121 -0.83 -18.65 8.49
CA PRO A 121 -1.86 -19.67 8.21
C PRO A 121 -3.29 -19.13 8.31
N ASP A 122 -3.48 -17.94 8.89
CA ASP A 122 -4.80 -17.44 9.29
C ASP A 122 -5.39 -16.50 8.24
N ALA A 123 -6.30 -17.07 7.44
CA ALA A 123 -7.22 -16.35 6.58
C ALA A 123 -8.66 -16.83 6.87
N PHE A 124 -9.01 -16.99 8.15
CA PHE A 124 -10.31 -17.52 8.57
C PHE A 124 -11.38 -16.44 8.63
N ASN A 125 -11.94 -16.10 7.47
CA ASN A 125 -13.28 -15.57 7.34
C ASN A 125 -13.68 -15.69 5.85
N ARG A 126 -14.90 -16.17 5.57
CA ARG A 126 -15.31 -16.69 4.26
C ARG A 126 -16.71 -16.24 3.86
N ASN A 127 -17.16 -15.09 4.37
CA ASN A 127 -18.37 -14.47 3.82
C ASN A 127 -17.98 -13.62 2.60
N LEU A 128 -18.95 -13.33 1.74
CA LEU A 128 -18.72 -12.63 0.47
C LEU A 128 -18.05 -11.25 0.64
N ARG A 129 -18.26 -10.59 1.78
CA ARG A 129 -17.70 -9.26 2.08
C ARG A 129 -16.33 -9.32 2.75
N TYR A 130 -15.95 -10.48 3.30
CA TYR A 130 -14.72 -10.68 4.08
C TYR A 130 -14.03 -11.98 3.68
N GLN A 131 -13.86 -12.23 2.38
CA GLN A 131 -13.06 -13.36 1.89
C GLN A 131 -11.56 -13.03 2.01
N ALA A 132 -10.80 -13.81 2.77
CA ALA A 132 -9.34 -13.64 2.91
C ALA A 132 -8.53 -14.80 2.33
N TRP A 133 -7.27 -14.53 2.01
CA TRP A 133 -6.33 -15.47 1.40
C TRP A 133 -5.01 -15.51 2.18
N PRO A 134 -4.45 -16.71 2.49
CA PRO A 134 -3.24 -16.86 3.31
C PRO A 134 -1.96 -16.63 2.49
N THR A 135 -1.90 -15.49 1.78
CA THR A 135 -0.80 -15.16 0.88
C THR A 135 0.45 -14.69 1.61
N GLN A 136 0.32 -14.15 2.82
CA GLN A 136 1.36 -13.41 3.53
C GLN A 136 2.53 -14.29 3.98
N ASN A 137 3.73 -13.75 3.84
CA ASN A 137 4.97 -14.26 4.40
C ASN A 137 5.67 -13.14 5.16
N ASP A 138 6.02 -13.43 6.40
CA ASP A 138 6.59 -12.50 7.37
C ASP A 138 8.06 -12.84 7.65
N PRO A 139 8.98 -11.86 7.63
CA PRO A 139 10.38 -12.09 7.93
C PRO A 139 10.55 -12.20 9.44
N GLU A 140 11.09 -13.32 9.90
CA GLU A 140 11.41 -13.55 11.30
C GLU A 140 12.87 -13.94 11.47
N LEU A 141 13.46 -13.53 12.58
CA LEU A 141 14.73 -14.07 13.04
C LEU A 141 14.51 -15.50 13.55
N ASP A 142 15.36 -16.43 13.12
CA ASP A 142 15.25 -17.84 13.50
C ASP A 142 15.37 -18.05 15.02
N ASN A 143 16.14 -17.18 15.69
CA ASN A 143 16.35 -17.18 17.14
C ASN A 143 15.37 -16.28 17.92
N ASN A 144 14.47 -15.56 17.26
CA ASN A 144 13.51 -14.64 17.88
C ASN A 144 12.19 -14.57 17.11
N LYS A 145 11.47 -15.69 17.10
CA LYS A 145 10.18 -15.86 16.40
C LYS A 145 9.06 -15.06 17.07
N GLY A 146 8.00 -14.75 16.32
CA GLY A 146 6.86 -13.98 16.82
C GLY A 146 7.04 -12.47 16.72
N LYS A 147 8.00 -12.00 15.91
CA LYS A 147 8.23 -10.58 15.65
C LYS A 147 8.71 -10.35 14.22
N LEU A 148 8.12 -9.35 13.56
CA LEU A 148 8.57 -8.91 12.24
C LEU A 148 9.98 -8.33 12.31
N SER A 149 10.85 -8.78 11.42
CA SER A 149 12.26 -8.40 11.38
C SER A 149 12.60 -7.68 10.08
N PRO A 150 13.11 -6.44 10.12
CA PRO A 150 13.51 -5.73 8.91
C PRO A 150 14.69 -6.42 8.22
N TYR A 151 14.68 -6.42 6.89
CA TYR A 151 15.70 -7.09 6.08
C TYR A 151 16.30 -6.20 4.98
N THR A 152 15.89 -4.91 4.92
CA THR A 152 16.41 -3.94 3.94
C THR A 152 17.93 -3.83 3.93
N PRO A 153 18.63 -3.71 5.09
CA PRO A 153 20.09 -3.57 5.09
C PRO A 153 20.78 -4.79 4.47
N PHE A 154 20.28 -6.00 4.74
CA PHE A 154 20.82 -7.23 4.15
C PHE A 154 20.61 -7.30 2.64
N PHE A 155 19.52 -6.72 2.14
CA PHE A 155 19.28 -6.63 0.70
C PHE A 155 20.29 -5.67 0.05
N ILE A 156 20.57 -4.52 0.66
CA ILE A 156 21.58 -3.57 0.18
C ILE A 156 22.97 -4.22 0.12
N GLU A 157 23.36 -4.95 1.16
CA GLU A 157 24.63 -5.70 1.13
C GLU A 157 24.64 -6.74 0.00
N LYS A 158 23.53 -7.45 -0.22
CA LYS A 158 23.43 -8.39 -1.36
C LYS A 158 23.59 -7.69 -2.72
N LEU A 159 23.09 -6.47 -2.89
CA LEU A 159 23.28 -5.71 -4.14
C LEU A 159 24.75 -5.33 -4.35
N LYS A 160 25.46 -4.94 -3.28
CA LYS A 160 26.90 -4.66 -3.33
C LYS A 160 27.70 -5.90 -3.69
N ASP A 161 27.36 -7.05 -3.11
CA ASP A 161 27.98 -8.35 -3.43
C ASP A 161 27.79 -8.76 -4.90
N LEU A 162 26.65 -8.39 -5.48
CA LEU A 162 26.35 -8.59 -6.91
C LEU A 162 27.05 -7.56 -7.83
N GLY A 163 27.74 -6.56 -7.28
CA GLY A 163 28.45 -5.53 -8.03
C GLY A 163 27.54 -4.44 -8.60
N VAL A 164 26.36 -4.22 -8.03
CA VAL A 164 25.49 -3.10 -8.42
C VAL A 164 26.12 -1.78 -7.96
N ASP A 165 26.19 -0.81 -8.87
CA ASP A 165 26.67 0.55 -8.58
C ASP A 165 25.49 1.42 -8.10
N ILE A 166 25.46 1.75 -6.81
CA ILE A 166 24.33 2.41 -6.15
C ILE A 166 24.66 3.87 -5.88
N HIS A 167 23.81 4.79 -6.37
CA HIS A 167 23.95 6.23 -6.19
C HIS A 167 22.72 6.80 -5.46
N PHE A 168 22.91 7.25 -4.22
CA PHE A 168 21.91 8.01 -3.47
C PHE A 168 21.99 9.50 -3.80
N LYS A 169 21.00 10.28 -3.34
CA LYS A 169 20.89 11.72 -3.62
C LYS A 169 20.94 12.07 -5.11
N LEU A 170 20.52 11.14 -5.98
CA LEU A 170 20.57 11.29 -7.43
C LEU A 170 19.16 11.17 -8.01
N ALA A 171 18.55 12.32 -8.30
CA ALA A 171 17.16 12.41 -8.73
C ALA A 171 17.02 12.39 -10.26
N MET A 172 16.22 11.49 -10.81
CA MET A 172 15.85 11.55 -12.23
C MET A 172 15.12 12.86 -12.54
N LYS A 173 15.44 13.48 -13.68
CA LYS A 173 14.77 14.71 -14.16
C LYS A 173 14.12 14.56 -15.51
N SER A 174 14.68 13.74 -16.40
CA SER A 174 14.03 13.42 -17.68
C SER A 174 14.53 12.11 -18.28
N ILE A 175 13.71 11.51 -19.13
CA ILE A 175 14.08 10.30 -19.89
C ILE A 175 14.60 10.71 -21.26
N ASN A 176 15.73 10.13 -21.66
CA ASN A 176 16.31 10.31 -22.99
C ASN A 176 15.74 9.25 -23.95
N LYS A 177 15.29 9.69 -25.12
CA LYS A 177 14.77 8.83 -26.18
C LYS A 177 15.38 9.24 -27.52
N GLU A 178 15.99 8.28 -28.19
CA GLU A 178 16.66 8.44 -29.49
C GLU A 178 16.11 7.38 -30.44
N ASP A 179 15.72 7.78 -31.65
CA ASP A 179 15.17 6.88 -32.69
C ASP A 179 14.07 5.92 -32.20
N GLY A 180 13.23 6.39 -31.27
CA GLY A 180 12.14 5.58 -30.71
C GLY A 180 12.52 4.71 -29.51
N LYS A 181 13.81 4.52 -29.20
CA LYS A 181 14.32 3.75 -28.06
C LYS A 181 14.69 4.66 -26.89
N VAL A 182 14.32 4.28 -25.68
CA VAL A 182 14.84 4.93 -24.46
C VAL A 182 16.29 4.50 -24.25
N THR A 183 17.18 5.47 -24.16
CA THR A 183 18.64 5.26 -24.08
C THR A 183 19.24 5.63 -22.73
N GLY A 184 18.41 6.08 -21.77
CA GLY A 184 18.84 6.46 -20.44
C GLY A 184 18.08 7.66 -19.89
N ILE A 185 18.70 8.42 -19.00
CA ILE A 185 18.09 9.58 -18.32
C ILE A 185 19.05 10.75 -18.18
N ILE A 186 18.50 11.92 -17.89
CA ILE A 186 19.19 12.99 -17.18
C ILE A 186 18.82 12.91 -15.70
N ALA A 187 19.82 12.92 -14.84
CA ALA A 187 19.68 12.96 -13.40
C ALA A 187 20.35 14.22 -12.81
N TYR A 188 19.89 14.63 -11.63
CA TYR A 188 20.44 15.75 -10.87
C TYR A 188 20.99 15.23 -9.55
N ASP A 189 22.28 15.40 -9.35
CA ASP A 189 22.98 15.13 -8.11
C ASP A 189 22.64 16.24 -7.11
N LEU A 190 21.89 15.88 -6.07
CA LEU A 190 21.42 16.80 -5.05
C LEU A 190 22.52 17.21 -4.08
N GLU A 191 23.63 16.48 -4.01
CA GLU A 191 24.76 16.78 -3.14
C GLU A 191 25.75 17.75 -3.81
N ASN A 192 26.07 17.48 -5.08
CA ASN A 192 27.03 18.29 -5.84
C ASN A 192 26.36 19.38 -6.70
N GLU A 193 25.03 19.41 -6.75
CA GLU A 193 24.22 20.37 -7.52
C GLU A 193 24.55 20.39 -9.03
N ILE A 194 24.77 19.20 -9.61
CA ILE A 194 25.14 19.05 -11.03
C ILE A 194 24.19 18.11 -11.77
N TYR A 195 24.11 18.28 -13.09
CA TYR A 195 23.41 17.36 -13.98
C TYR A 195 24.33 16.29 -14.53
N LEU A 196 23.84 15.05 -14.53
CA LEU A 196 24.49 13.88 -15.11
C LEU A 196 23.62 13.30 -16.22
N LYS A 197 24.27 12.78 -17.27
CA LYS A 197 23.63 11.88 -18.23
C LYS A 197 23.98 10.45 -17.87
N ILE A 198 22.98 9.58 -17.74
CA ILE A 198 23.21 8.15 -17.52
C ILE A 198 22.68 7.41 -18.73
N ASN A 199 23.58 6.81 -19.51
CA ASN A 199 23.24 6.00 -20.67
C ASN A 199 23.00 4.55 -20.22
N ALA A 200 21.91 3.94 -20.70
CA ALA A 200 21.54 2.56 -20.44
C ALA A 200 21.36 1.83 -21.77
N LYS A 201 22.30 0.94 -22.09
CA LYS A 201 22.38 0.29 -23.41
C LYS A 201 21.16 -0.62 -23.68
N LYS A 202 20.76 -1.40 -22.68
CA LYS A 202 19.73 -2.44 -22.81
C LYS A 202 18.37 -1.98 -22.30
N GLY A 203 18.33 -1.29 -21.16
CA GLY A 203 17.06 -0.75 -20.65
C GLY A 203 17.15 0.12 -19.41
N THR A 204 16.14 0.97 -19.26
CA THR A 204 15.87 1.79 -18.07
C THR A 204 14.59 1.28 -17.40
N ILE A 205 14.66 0.97 -16.10
CA ILE A 205 13.56 0.44 -15.30
C ILE A 205 13.11 1.48 -14.27
N LEU A 206 11.88 1.95 -14.41
CA LEU A 206 11.25 2.89 -13.48
C LEU A 206 10.66 2.15 -12.27
N CYS A 207 11.17 2.48 -11.09
CA CYS A 207 10.79 1.94 -9.77
C CYS A 207 10.65 3.07 -8.71
N THR A 208 10.30 4.27 -9.16
CA THR A 208 10.23 5.56 -8.45
C THR A 208 9.01 5.71 -7.55
N GLY A 209 7.99 4.84 -7.69
CA GLY A 209 6.81 4.83 -6.84
C GLY A 209 5.59 5.48 -7.48
N GLY A 210 4.64 5.91 -6.66
CA GLY A 210 3.39 6.50 -7.11
C GLY A 210 3.42 8.03 -7.15
N TYR A 211 2.25 8.64 -7.06
CA TYR A 211 2.07 10.11 -7.11
C TYR A 211 1.26 10.67 -5.93
N SER A 212 1.10 9.93 -4.82
CA SER A 212 0.25 10.33 -3.69
C SER A 212 0.73 11.56 -2.90
N ALA A 213 1.99 11.97 -3.03
CA ALA A 213 2.51 13.21 -2.45
C ALA A 213 2.19 14.44 -3.31
N ASN A 214 1.90 14.24 -4.60
CA ASN A 214 1.66 15.34 -5.52
C ASN A 214 0.15 15.64 -5.60
N THR A 215 -0.29 16.65 -4.85
CA THR A 215 -1.72 17.04 -4.79
C THR A 215 -2.26 17.54 -6.12
N GLU A 216 -1.45 18.18 -6.98
CA GLU A 216 -1.85 18.58 -8.33
C GLU A 216 -2.11 17.36 -9.22
N LEU A 217 -1.27 16.32 -9.13
CA LEU A 217 -1.50 15.06 -9.84
C LEU A 217 -2.69 14.29 -9.26
N LEU A 218 -2.90 14.32 -7.95
CA LEU A 218 -4.11 13.75 -7.34
C LEU A 218 -5.37 14.47 -7.82
N GLU A 219 -5.41 15.80 -7.81
CA GLU A 219 -6.56 16.56 -8.32
C GLU A 219 -6.85 16.22 -9.78
N LYS A 220 -5.81 16.03 -10.59
CA LYS A 220 -5.94 15.70 -12.00
C LYS A 220 -6.35 14.25 -12.28
N TRP A 221 -5.78 13.28 -11.57
CA TRP A 221 -5.88 11.85 -11.90
C TRP A 221 -6.72 11.04 -10.91
N ASN A 222 -6.83 11.48 -9.66
CA ASN A 222 -7.60 10.81 -8.61
C ASN A 222 -8.20 11.81 -7.60
N PRO A 223 -9.09 12.73 -8.04
CA PRO A 223 -9.60 13.79 -7.19
C PRO A 223 -10.39 13.25 -5.99
N LEU A 224 -10.99 12.06 -6.12
CA LEU A 224 -11.69 11.41 -5.01
C LEU A 224 -10.73 11.00 -3.90
N SER A 225 -9.52 10.54 -4.24
CA SER A 225 -8.48 10.28 -3.24
C SER A 225 -8.14 11.54 -2.45
N LEU A 226 -8.03 12.71 -3.09
CA LEU A 226 -7.70 13.93 -2.37
C LEU A 226 -8.77 14.31 -1.34
N LYS A 227 -10.06 14.10 -1.67
CA LYS A 227 -11.19 14.45 -0.80
C LYS A 227 -11.43 13.47 0.34
N LYS A 228 -11.25 12.16 0.10
CA LYS A 228 -11.57 11.12 1.11
C LYS A 228 -10.42 10.82 2.07
N ASN A 229 -9.25 11.44 1.87
CA ASN A 229 -8.06 11.23 2.68
C ASN A 229 -7.64 12.52 3.37
N VAL A 230 -7.14 12.40 4.60
CA VAL A 230 -6.58 13.51 5.38
C VAL A 230 -5.07 13.40 5.51
N THR A 231 -4.46 12.29 5.06
CA THR A 231 -3.03 12.07 5.19
C THR A 231 -2.45 11.24 4.05
N ASN A 232 -1.19 11.49 3.70
CA ASN A 232 -0.35 10.68 2.81
C ASN A 232 0.81 10.04 3.59
N ASP A 233 0.92 8.71 3.56
CA ASP A 233 2.02 7.97 4.22
C ASP A 233 3.18 7.63 3.25
N SER A 234 3.14 8.16 2.01
CA SER A 234 4.25 8.08 1.04
C SER A 234 4.71 9.48 0.59
N PRO A 235 5.36 10.27 1.47
CA PRO A 235 5.80 11.65 1.15
C PRO A 235 6.74 11.74 -0.05
N ARG A 236 7.41 10.63 -0.40
CA ARG A 236 8.39 10.58 -1.49
C ARG A 236 7.76 10.35 -2.87
N ALA A 237 6.48 9.96 -2.93
CA ALA A 237 5.80 9.52 -4.14
C ALA A 237 5.22 10.71 -4.93
N ASN A 238 6.06 11.40 -5.70
CA ASN A 238 5.70 12.63 -6.42
C ASN A 238 5.32 12.43 -7.91
N GLY A 239 5.41 11.20 -8.43
CA GLY A 239 4.99 10.84 -9.78
C GLY A 239 5.98 11.12 -10.91
N ASP A 240 7.23 11.52 -10.62
CA ASP A 240 8.20 11.91 -11.65
C ASP A 240 8.45 10.82 -12.71
N GLY A 241 8.59 9.56 -12.28
CA GLY A 241 8.74 8.40 -13.18
C GLY A 241 7.60 8.28 -14.18
N ILE A 242 6.37 8.24 -13.67
CA ILE A 242 5.13 8.16 -14.46
C ILE A 242 5.03 9.35 -15.44
N VAL A 243 5.26 10.57 -14.97
CA VAL A 243 5.14 11.79 -15.79
C VAL A 243 6.17 11.80 -16.92
N GLU A 244 7.44 11.49 -16.65
CA GLU A 244 8.48 11.45 -17.68
C GLU A 244 8.25 10.33 -18.69
N ALA A 245 7.80 9.15 -18.24
CA ALA A 245 7.45 8.06 -19.14
C ALA A 245 6.31 8.43 -20.10
N ILE A 246 5.30 9.16 -19.63
CA ILE A 246 4.21 9.68 -20.47
C ILE A 246 4.75 10.65 -21.54
N LYS A 247 5.71 11.53 -21.18
CA LYS A 247 6.32 12.47 -22.14
C LYS A 247 7.03 11.77 -23.29
N VAL A 248 7.57 10.58 -23.06
CA VAL A 248 8.24 9.77 -24.09
C VAL A 248 7.33 8.74 -24.78
N GLY A 249 6.01 8.84 -24.57
CA GLY A 249 4.98 8.07 -25.27
C GLY A 249 4.32 6.96 -24.44
N GLY A 250 4.73 6.79 -23.17
CA GLY A 250 4.13 5.82 -22.27
C GLY A 250 2.66 6.12 -22.03
N TRP A 251 1.87 5.07 -21.90
CA TRP A 251 0.46 5.16 -21.53
C TRP A 251 0.28 4.70 -20.08
N LYS A 252 -0.68 5.30 -19.37
CA LYS A 252 -1.02 5.00 -17.98
C LYS A 252 -2.49 4.56 -17.91
N ASP A 253 -2.84 3.77 -16.90
CA ASP A 253 -4.23 3.45 -16.56
C ASP A 253 -5.12 4.70 -16.51
N GLU A 254 -6.31 4.59 -17.06
CA GLU A 254 -7.30 5.67 -17.02
C GLU A 254 -8.03 5.73 -15.68
N GLU A 255 -8.35 4.56 -15.11
CA GLU A 255 -8.98 4.47 -13.80
C GLU A 255 -7.93 4.48 -12.69
N PRO A 256 -8.09 5.33 -11.67
CA PRO A 256 -7.15 5.37 -10.56
C PRO A 256 -7.33 4.16 -9.63
N ALA A 257 -6.26 3.81 -8.93
CA ALA A 257 -6.28 2.80 -7.90
C ALA A 257 -5.41 3.24 -6.72
N GLN A 258 -5.81 2.90 -5.50
CA GLN A 258 -5.10 3.33 -4.30
C GLN A 258 -5.12 2.26 -3.23
N LEU A 259 -4.23 2.42 -2.25
CA LEU A 259 -4.26 1.68 -1.00
C LEU A 259 -4.44 2.68 0.12
N VAL A 260 -5.57 2.60 0.83
CA VAL A 260 -5.95 3.55 1.86
C VAL A 260 -6.25 2.83 3.17
N PHE A 261 -5.76 3.37 4.28
CA PHE A 261 -6.17 2.93 5.62
C PHE A 261 -7.23 3.85 6.22
N ASP A 262 -8.19 3.27 6.92
CA ASP A 262 -9.30 3.94 7.59
C ASP A 262 -8.94 4.45 8.99
N ARG A 263 -7.78 5.12 9.07
CA ARG A 263 -7.12 5.53 10.33
C ARG A 263 -6.76 7.01 10.36
N GLY A 264 -7.27 7.78 9.41
CA GLY A 264 -6.97 9.20 9.27
C GLY A 264 -7.84 9.99 10.23
N MET A 265 -7.29 10.39 11.37
CA MET A 265 -8.04 11.16 12.36
C MET A 265 -8.06 12.63 11.99
N TYR A 266 -9.19 13.28 12.27
CA TYR A 266 -9.33 14.72 12.29
C TYR A 266 -10.21 15.15 13.46
N LYS A 267 -10.16 16.42 13.85
CA LYS A 267 -10.85 16.93 15.03
C LYS A 267 -12.28 17.38 14.71
N PRO A 268 -13.21 17.32 15.68
CA PRO A 268 -14.52 17.96 15.53
C PRO A 268 -14.40 19.42 15.10
N GLY A 269 -15.17 19.82 14.10
CA GLY A 269 -15.16 21.16 13.51
C GLY A 269 -14.14 21.38 12.38
N GLU A 270 -13.22 20.44 12.13
CA GLU A 270 -12.37 20.48 10.93
C GLU A 270 -13.11 19.93 9.69
N ASP A 271 -12.66 20.39 8.52
CA ASP A 271 -13.08 19.87 7.21
C ASP A 271 -12.07 18.84 6.71
N ALA A 272 -12.52 17.59 6.54
CA ALA A 272 -11.65 16.50 6.11
C ALA A 272 -11.11 16.72 4.69
N THR A 273 -11.78 17.50 3.83
CA THR A 273 -11.34 17.71 2.45
C THR A 273 -10.21 18.73 2.32
N GLU A 274 -9.95 19.52 3.37
CA GLU A 274 -9.00 20.64 3.33
C GLU A 274 -7.71 20.38 4.13
N ILE A 275 -7.55 19.18 4.69
CA ILE A 275 -6.47 18.87 5.64
C ILE A 275 -5.54 17.74 5.16
N TYR A 276 -5.54 17.45 3.85
CA TYR A 276 -4.61 16.48 3.27
C TYR A 276 -3.16 16.92 3.47
N LYS A 277 -2.42 16.14 4.25
CA LYS A 277 -1.02 16.45 4.58
C LYS A 277 -0.14 15.21 4.50
N GLU A 278 1.16 15.43 4.31
CA GLU A 278 2.14 14.35 4.38
C GLU A 278 2.40 13.93 5.83
N SER A 279 2.57 12.62 6.05
CA SER A 279 3.03 12.06 7.32
C SER A 279 4.50 11.68 7.16
N GLU A 280 5.39 12.46 7.78
CA GLU A 280 6.83 12.13 7.79
C GLU A 280 7.12 10.92 8.69
N GLU A 281 6.32 10.73 9.75
CA GLU A 281 6.43 9.61 10.66
C GLU A 281 5.22 8.66 10.53
N PHE A 282 5.46 7.34 10.55
CA PHE A 282 4.40 6.31 10.69
C PHE A 282 3.79 6.27 12.12
N GLY A 283 3.97 7.33 12.91
CA GLY A 283 3.73 7.35 14.37
C GLY A 283 2.33 7.77 14.82
N ASP A 284 1.51 8.32 13.93
CA ASP A 284 0.17 8.84 14.23
C ASP A 284 -0.96 7.98 13.61
N TRP A 285 -0.84 6.67 13.76
CA TRP A 285 -1.88 5.71 13.37
C TRP A 285 -2.75 5.34 14.57
N LEU A 286 -4.07 5.52 14.43
CA LEU A 286 -5.06 4.94 15.34
C LEU A 286 -5.41 3.54 14.86
N TRP A 287 -4.82 2.53 15.50
CA TRP A 287 -5.03 1.13 15.10
C TRP A 287 -6.47 0.66 15.32
N LEU A 288 -7.17 1.26 16.28
CA LEU A 288 -8.60 1.05 16.52
C LEU A 288 -9.47 1.41 15.31
N GLY A 289 -9.04 2.36 14.45
CA GLY A 289 -9.85 2.86 13.33
C GLY A 289 -10.26 1.79 12.31
N SER A 290 -9.46 0.74 12.19
CA SER A 290 -9.77 -0.42 11.35
C SER A 290 -10.66 -1.46 12.00
N GLN A 291 -10.92 -1.35 13.31
CA GLN A 291 -11.86 -2.25 13.97
C GLN A 291 -13.29 -1.93 13.51
N PRO A 292 -14.13 -2.95 13.29
CA PRO A 292 -15.47 -2.81 12.75
C PRO A 292 -16.46 -2.37 13.85
N PHE A 293 -16.18 -1.31 14.59
CA PHE A 293 -17.14 -0.69 15.53
C PHE A 293 -18.25 0.06 14.79
N LEU A 294 -19.24 0.59 15.51
CA LEU A 294 -20.31 1.39 14.94
C LEU A 294 -19.73 2.62 14.23
N LYS A 295 -20.10 2.85 12.97
CA LYS A 295 -19.66 4.01 12.19
C LYS A 295 -20.87 4.77 11.66
N VAL A 296 -20.87 6.09 11.86
CA VAL A 296 -21.96 7.00 11.48
C VAL A 296 -21.44 8.16 10.65
N ASN A 297 -22.24 8.67 9.72
CA ASN A 297 -21.92 9.90 8.99
C ASN A 297 -22.00 11.14 9.91
N LYS A 298 -21.68 12.33 9.41
CA LYS A 298 -21.80 13.59 10.20
C LYS A 298 -23.23 13.91 10.66
N ASN A 299 -24.23 13.26 10.09
CA ASN A 299 -25.62 13.38 10.50
C ASN A 299 -25.99 12.50 11.71
N GLY A 300 -25.09 11.62 12.15
CA GLY A 300 -25.34 10.65 13.22
C GLY A 300 -26.09 9.40 12.76
N GLU A 301 -26.06 9.08 11.46
CA GLU A 301 -26.75 7.95 10.85
C GLU A 301 -25.73 6.91 10.36
N ARG A 302 -26.03 5.61 10.53
CA ARG A 302 -25.27 4.56 9.85
C ARG A 302 -25.49 4.65 8.34
N PHE A 303 -24.45 4.31 7.57
CA PHE A 303 -24.47 4.41 6.11
C PHE A 303 -23.94 3.15 5.41
N ALA A 304 -23.31 2.23 6.17
CA ALA A 304 -22.72 1.02 5.62
C ALA A 304 -22.51 -0.04 6.71
N ASN A 305 -22.24 -1.27 6.26
CA ASN A 305 -21.76 -2.35 7.11
C ASN A 305 -20.25 -2.17 7.39
N GLU A 306 -19.92 -2.11 8.67
CA GLU A 306 -18.61 -1.73 9.19
C GLU A 306 -17.58 -2.86 9.16
N SER A 307 -18.01 -4.11 8.91
CA SER A 307 -17.12 -5.27 8.75
C SER A 307 -16.27 -5.25 7.48
N SER A 308 -16.37 -4.20 6.66
CA SER A 308 -15.70 -4.16 5.35
C SER A 308 -14.17 -4.04 5.46
N PRO A 309 -13.41 -4.36 4.40
CA PRO A 309 -12.03 -3.89 4.23
C PRO A 309 -11.88 -2.37 4.53
N TYR A 310 -10.70 -1.94 4.97
CA TYR A 310 -10.36 -0.58 5.39
C TYR A 310 -10.86 0.45 4.37
N GLU A 311 -10.54 0.26 3.09
CA GLU A 311 -10.93 1.24 2.07
C GLU A 311 -12.43 1.24 1.75
N TYR A 312 -13.14 0.15 1.98
CA TYR A 312 -14.54 0.04 1.58
C TYR A 312 -15.46 0.96 2.38
N ILE A 313 -15.21 1.12 3.68
CA ILE A 313 -15.98 2.06 4.48
C ILE A 313 -15.70 3.50 4.06
N LEU A 314 -14.47 3.80 3.62
CA LEU A 314 -14.11 5.11 3.07
C LEU A 314 -14.76 5.36 1.71
N ASN A 315 -14.88 4.32 0.88
CA ASN A 315 -15.63 4.42 -0.38
C ASN A 315 -17.11 4.69 -0.14
N ALA A 316 -17.70 4.10 0.90
CA ALA A 316 -19.07 4.40 1.29
C ALA A 316 -19.18 5.84 1.84
N ALA A 317 -18.25 6.23 2.73
CA ALA A 317 -18.20 7.57 3.31
C ALA A 317 -17.98 8.67 2.26
N ALA A 318 -17.37 8.35 1.12
CA ALA A 318 -17.21 9.29 0.01
C ALA A 318 -18.54 9.78 -0.61
N TYR A 319 -19.66 9.14 -0.28
CA TYR A 319 -21.02 9.57 -0.65
C TYR A 319 -21.78 10.23 0.51
N GLU A 320 -21.14 10.33 1.67
CA GLU A 320 -21.66 10.98 2.87
C GLU A 320 -21.12 12.41 2.97
N PRO A 321 -21.74 13.28 3.81
CA PRO A 321 -21.22 14.62 4.06
C PRO A 321 -19.74 14.60 4.46
N ASP A 322 -18.96 15.44 3.80
CA ASP A 322 -17.52 15.66 4.01
C ASP A 322 -16.61 14.45 3.78
N TYR A 323 -17.08 13.44 3.02
CA TYR A 323 -16.28 12.27 2.60
C TYR A 323 -15.70 11.45 3.76
N ALA A 324 -16.28 11.58 4.96
CA ALA A 324 -15.75 11.08 6.21
C ALA A 324 -16.86 10.60 7.16
N TYR A 325 -16.47 10.03 8.30
CA TYR A 325 -17.41 9.46 9.26
C TYR A 325 -16.88 9.56 10.70
N ALA A 326 -17.75 9.34 11.68
CA ALA A 326 -17.35 9.12 13.06
C ALA A 326 -17.46 7.62 13.43
N MET A 327 -16.48 7.11 14.16
CA MET A 327 -16.57 5.83 14.83
C MET A 327 -17.02 6.06 16.28
N ILE A 328 -18.02 5.30 16.72
CA ILE A 328 -18.62 5.36 18.06
C ILE A 328 -18.37 4.01 18.75
N PHE A 329 -17.87 4.06 19.98
CA PHE A 329 -17.57 2.87 20.79
C PHE A 329 -17.71 3.19 22.28
N ASP A 330 -17.66 2.16 23.13
CA ASP A 330 -17.88 2.29 24.56
C ASP A 330 -16.71 1.69 25.37
N ALA A 331 -16.81 1.66 26.70
CA ALA A 331 -15.74 1.23 27.60
C ALA A 331 -15.21 -0.19 27.36
N ASN A 332 -15.94 -1.06 26.64
CA ASN A 332 -15.56 -2.44 26.39
C ASN A 332 -14.72 -2.64 25.13
N TYR A 333 -14.41 -1.57 24.40
CA TYR A 333 -13.77 -1.63 23.07
C TYR A 333 -12.51 -2.51 22.99
N GLY A 334 -11.73 -2.60 24.06
CA GLY A 334 -10.55 -3.45 24.09
C GLY A 334 -10.86 -4.95 24.03
N ASP A 335 -11.90 -5.41 24.73
CA ASP A 335 -12.34 -6.82 24.70
C ASP A 335 -13.05 -7.12 23.39
N ASP A 336 -13.96 -6.24 22.97
CA ASP A 336 -14.70 -6.38 21.70
C ASP A 336 -13.75 -6.47 20.49
N ALA A 337 -12.63 -5.73 20.51
CA ALA A 337 -11.66 -5.76 19.44
C ALA A 337 -10.94 -7.12 19.31
N LEU A 338 -10.78 -7.87 20.41
CA LEU A 338 -10.23 -9.23 20.36
C LEU A 338 -11.18 -10.22 19.67
N GLU A 339 -12.49 -9.98 19.76
CA GLU A 339 -13.52 -10.85 19.17
C GLU A 339 -13.70 -10.62 17.65
N ASN A 340 -13.31 -9.45 17.14
CA ASN A 340 -13.54 -9.06 15.75
C ASN A 340 -12.78 -9.89 14.70
N HIS A 341 -11.74 -10.63 15.09
CA HIS A 341 -10.89 -11.45 14.21
C HIS A 341 -10.44 -10.71 12.94
N MET A 342 -9.55 -9.75 13.11
CA MET A 342 -8.98 -8.97 12.00
C MET A 342 -7.76 -9.67 11.40
N VAL A 343 -7.45 -9.41 10.13
CA VAL A 343 -6.29 -9.99 9.41
C VAL A 343 -5.22 -8.94 9.08
N GLY A 344 -4.00 -9.40 8.82
CA GLY A 344 -2.87 -8.54 8.46
C GLY A 344 -2.58 -7.51 9.56
N CYS A 345 -2.32 -6.26 9.16
CA CYS A 345 -1.86 -5.24 10.11
C CYS A 345 -2.91 -4.84 11.17
N ALA A 346 -4.22 -4.98 10.90
CA ALA A 346 -5.28 -4.65 11.86
C ALA A 346 -5.57 -5.75 12.88
N ARG A 347 -4.92 -6.92 12.75
CA ARG A 347 -5.00 -8.00 13.74
C ARG A 347 -4.50 -7.49 15.11
N ILE A 348 -5.11 -8.01 16.18
CA ILE A 348 -4.55 -7.90 17.53
C ILE A 348 -3.82 -9.20 17.85
N GLY A 349 -2.58 -9.07 18.31
CA GLY A 349 -1.62 -10.17 18.38
C GLY A 349 -0.88 -10.39 17.08
N PHE A 350 0.19 -11.17 17.14
CA PHE A 350 1.09 -11.40 16.01
C PHE A 350 0.39 -12.09 14.82
N PRO A 351 0.61 -11.63 13.56
CA PRO A 351 1.55 -10.61 13.09
C PRO A 351 0.99 -9.18 13.03
N GLY A 352 -0.16 -8.92 13.64
CA GLY A 352 -0.71 -7.57 13.79
C GLY A 352 0.26 -6.65 14.54
N TYR A 353 0.15 -5.35 14.33
CA TYR A 353 1.08 -4.39 14.95
C TYR A 353 0.76 -4.17 16.43
N MET A 354 -0.53 -4.15 16.80
CA MET A 354 -0.95 -4.13 18.19
C MET A 354 -0.85 -5.55 18.76
N GLN A 355 0.14 -5.78 19.63
CA GLN A 355 0.45 -7.13 20.12
C GLN A 355 -0.55 -7.65 21.16
N SER A 356 -1.31 -6.76 21.80
CA SER A 356 -2.29 -7.13 22.81
C SER A 356 -3.42 -6.09 22.90
N LYS A 357 -4.45 -6.41 23.68
CA LYS A 357 -5.52 -5.48 24.04
C LYS A 357 -4.95 -4.22 24.71
N GLU A 358 -4.01 -4.39 25.62
CA GLU A 358 -3.40 -3.28 26.36
C GLU A 358 -2.64 -2.34 25.43
N ALA A 359 -1.90 -2.89 24.45
CA ALA A 359 -1.20 -2.07 23.45
C ALA A 359 -2.18 -1.28 22.56
N LEU A 360 -3.34 -1.86 22.23
CA LEU A 360 -4.39 -1.16 21.49
C LEU A 360 -5.01 -0.02 22.32
N ILE A 361 -5.28 -0.27 23.61
CA ILE A 361 -5.80 0.73 24.55
C ILE A 361 -4.80 1.88 24.68
N GLU A 362 -3.52 1.59 24.95
CA GLU A 362 -2.46 2.59 25.06
C GLU A 362 -2.34 3.44 23.80
N ASN A 363 -2.40 2.82 22.62
CA ASN A 363 -2.42 3.55 21.35
C ASN A 363 -3.63 4.47 21.22
N THR A 364 -4.81 4.02 21.65
CA THR A 364 -6.06 4.78 21.57
C THR A 364 -6.04 5.97 22.54
N GLU A 365 -5.62 5.77 23.79
CA GLU A 365 -5.59 6.80 24.83
C GLU A 365 -4.67 7.98 24.47
N LYS A 366 -3.55 7.72 23.78
CA LYS A 366 -2.67 8.77 23.23
C LYS A 366 -3.44 9.82 22.40
N TYR A 367 -4.52 9.43 21.72
CA TYR A 367 -5.31 10.32 20.86
C TYR A 367 -6.48 10.98 21.57
N ILE A 368 -6.82 10.54 22.79
CA ILE A 368 -7.70 11.28 23.71
C ILE A 368 -6.97 12.55 24.15
N ASP A 369 -5.73 12.41 24.64
CA ASP A 369 -4.91 13.55 25.10
C ASP A 369 -4.62 14.58 23.99
N LYS A 370 -4.50 14.12 22.74
CA LYS A 370 -4.33 14.98 21.56
C LYS A 370 -5.63 15.66 21.10
N GLY A 371 -6.77 15.30 21.67
CA GLY A 371 -8.10 15.84 21.37
C GLY A 371 -8.73 15.32 20.08
N PHE A 372 -8.25 14.21 19.52
CA PHE A 372 -8.89 13.56 18.37
C PHE A 372 -10.07 12.70 18.80
N ILE A 373 -9.90 11.93 19.89
CA ILE A 373 -10.96 11.09 20.47
C ILE A 373 -11.68 11.88 21.55
N GLN A 374 -12.99 12.04 21.38
CA GLN A 374 -13.88 12.60 22.39
C GLN A 374 -14.36 11.51 23.33
N VAL A 375 -14.43 11.83 24.63
CA VAL A 375 -14.88 10.92 25.70
C VAL A 375 -16.01 11.60 26.46
N ALA A 376 -17.08 10.89 26.80
CA ALA A 376 -18.24 11.44 27.50
C ALA A 376 -18.93 10.38 28.38
N ASP A 377 -19.64 10.82 29.42
CA ASP A 377 -20.38 9.90 30.29
C ASP A 377 -21.77 9.53 29.73
N SER A 378 -22.22 10.27 28.71
CA SER A 378 -23.51 10.06 28.03
C SER A 378 -23.39 10.26 26.51
N LEU A 379 -24.32 9.70 25.75
CA LEU A 379 -24.38 9.88 24.30
C LEU A 379 -24.75 11.32 23.93
N GLU A 380 -25.53 12.00 24.77
CA GLU A 380 -25.88 13.41 24.62
C GLU A 380 -24.64 14.31 24.64
N GLU A 381 -23.81 14.14 25.66
CA GLU A 381 -22.55 14.87 25.80
C GLU A 381 -21.56 14.48 24.69
N LEU A 382 -21.52 13.20 24.30
CA LEU A 382 -20.69 12.77 23.18
C LEU A 382 -21.09 13.46 21.88
N ALA A 383 -22.38 13.52 21.57
CA ALA A 383 -22.89 14.20 20.38
C ALA A 383 -22.50 15.69 20.36
N GLU A 384 -22.59 16.37 21.50
CA GLU A 384 -22.16 17.77 21.63
C GLU A 384 -20.66 17.93 21.35
N LYS A 385 -19.81 17.08 21.96
CA LYS A 385 -18.35 17.10 21.73
C LYS A 385 -17.97 16.80 20.28
N LEU A 386 -18.71 15.92 19.62
CA LEU A 386 -18.56 15.62 18.19
C LEU A 386 -19.19 16.67 17.27
N GLN A 387 -19.93 17.65 17.81
CA GLN A 387 -20.72 18.62 17.04
C GLN A 387 -21.69 17.93 16.07
N MET A 388 -22.31 16.85 16.54
CA MET A 388 -23.19 15.96 15.79
C MET A 388 -24.65 16.11 16.24
N PRO A 389 -25.65 15.87 15.38
CA PRO A 389 -27.07 15.92 15.77
C PRO A 389 -27.41 14.89 16.86
N LYS A 390 -27.57 15.39 18.09
CA LYS A 390 -27.81 14.61 19.31
C LYS A 390 -28.89 13.53 19.16
N ASP A 391 -30.09 13.93 18.80
CA ASP A 391 -31.24 13.02 18.76
C ASP A 391 -31.06 11.91 17.70
N ARG A 392 -30.37 12.21 16.59
CA ARG A 392 -30.07 11.22 15.54
C ARG A 392 -29.03 10.22 15.99
N LEU A 393 -27.95 10.68 16.63
CA LEU A 393 -26.92 9.77 17.15
C LEU A 393 -27.50 8.78 18.16
N ILE A 394 -28.33 9.27 19.10
CA ILE A 394 -28.97 8.42 20.12
C ILE A 394 -29.86 7.36 19.46
N GLN A 395 -30.74 7.77 18.54
CA GLN A 395 -31.61 6.84 17.81
C GLN A 395 -30.80 5.77 17.05
N THR A 396 -29.68 6.16 16.42
CA THR A 396 -28.81 5.23 15.72
C THR A 396 -28.16 4.22 16.67
N VAL A 397 -27.67 4.67 17.82
CA VAL A 397 -27.06 3.79 18.83
C VAL A 397 -28.10 2.83 19.41
N GLU A 398 -29.31 3.30 19.74
CA GLU A 398 -30.42 2.46 20.20
C GLU A 398 -30.77 1.39 19.17
N ARG A 399 -30.97 1.79 17.91
CA ARG A 399 -31.27 0.87 16.81
C ARG A 399 -30.17 -0.18 16.59
N TYR A 400 -28.91 0.25 16.64
CA TYR A 400 -27.78 -0.67 16.51
C TYR A 400 -27.70 -1.65 17.69
N ASN A 401 -27.97 -1.19 18.92
CA ASN A 401 -28.03 -2.06 20.09
C ASN A 401 -29.15 -3.11 20.00
N GLU A 402 -30.33 -2.76 19.46
CA GLU A 402 -31.38 -3.75 19.15
C GLU A 402 -30.87 -4.85 18.20
N CYS A 403 -30.12 -4.46 17.15
CA CYS A 403 -29.53 -5.42 16.22
C CYS A 403 -28.51 -6.33 16.92
N CYS A 404 -27.69 -5.78 17.81
CA CYS A 404 -26.75 -6.55 18.63
C CYS A 404 -27.47 -7.57 19.53
N GLU A 405 -28.55 -7.17 20.20
CA GLU A 405 -29.36 -8.05 21.06
C GLU A 405 -30.04 -9.17 20.28
N LYS A 406 -30.58 -8.87 19.09
CA LYS A 406 -31.12 -9.87 18.17
C LYS A 406 -30.03 -10.78 17.58
N GLY A 407 -28.79 -10.31 17.54
CA GLY A 407 -27.67 -10.96 16.85
C GLY A 407 -27.80 -10.93 15.33
N VAL A 408 -28.60 -10.01 14.78
CA VAL A 408 -28.85 -9.83 13.34
C VAL A 408 -28.91 -8.34 13.05
N ASP A 409 -28.00 -7.85 12.21
CA ASP A 409 -28.05 -6.49 11.67
C ASP A 409 -29.03 -6.44 10.50
N GLU A 410 -30.27 -6.07 10.81
CA GLU A 410 -31.36 -5.93 9.83
C GLU A 410 -31.14 -4.75 8.87
N ASP A 411 -30.24 -3.82 9.20
CA ASP A 411 -30.05 -2.58 8.45
C ASP A 411 -28.96 -2.76 7.37
N PHE A 412 -27.81 -3.34 7.73
CA PHE A 412 -26.65 -3.47 6.81
C PHE A 412 -26.02 -4.87 6.76
N GLY A 413 -26.57 -5.86 7.45
CA GLY A 413 -26.13 -7.26 7.39
C GLY A 413 -24.74 -7.53 7.97
N LYS A 414 -24.28 -6.72 8.94
CA LYS A 414 -23.06 -7.00 9.73
C LYS A 414 -23.17 -8.32 10.47
N GLU A 415 -22.10 -9.10 10.46
CA GLU A 415 -22.07 -10.43 11.06
C GLU A 415 -22.15 -10.39 12.59
N LYS A 416 -22.84 -11.38 13.16
CA LYS A 416 -23.09 -11.48 14.60
C LYS A 416 -21.83 -11.36 15.46
N MET A 417 -20.72 -11.97 15.06
CA MET A 417 -19.47 -11.93 15.82
C MET A 417 -18.81 -10.55 15.91
N ARG A 418 -19.31 -9.56 15.17
CA ARG A 418 -18.85 -8.15 15.20
C ARG A 418 -19.93 -7.18 15.64
N LEU A 419 -21.04 -7.71 16.16
CA LEU A 419 -22.12 -6.92 16.74
C LEU A 419 -21.85 -6.68 18.22
N HIS A 420 -21.10 -5.62 18.49
CA HIS A 420 -20.77 -5.16 19.83
C HIS A 420 -21.67 -3.99 20.21
N PRO A 421 -22.51 -4.09 21.25
CA PRO A 421 -23.40 -3.01 21.66
C PRO A 421 -22.61 -1.83 22.26
N VAL A 422 -23.12 -0.62 22.06
CA VAL A 422 -22.59 0.62 22.66
C VAL A 422 -23.54 1.04 23.77
N LYS A 423 -23.30 0.58 25.00
CA LYS A 423 -24.23 0.74 26.14
C LYS A 423 -23.57 0.98 27.49
N GLN A 424 -22.25 0.89 27.57
CA GLN A 424 -21.50 1.04 28.81
C GLN A 424 -20.54 2.23 28.74
N GLY A 425 -20.90 3.31 29.43
CA GLY A 425 -20.03 4.48 29.57
C GLY A 425 -18.69 4.18 30.27
N PRO A 426 -17.65 5.00 30.05
CA PRO A 426 -17.64 6.17 29.15
C PRO A 426 -17.81 5.79 27.66
N TYR A 427 -18.43 6.70 26.91
CA TYR A 427 -18.60 6.60 25.47
C TYR A 427 -17.52 7.40 24.75
N TYR A 428 -17.10 6.89 23.60
CA TYR A 428 -16.02 7.43 22.81
C TYR A 428 -16.47 7.72 21.39
N GLY A 429 -15.92 8.77 20.81
CA GLY A 429 -16.18 9.17 19.44
C GLY A 429 -14.94 9.73 18.77
N VAL A 430 -14.67 9.31 17.55
CA VAL A 430 -13.55 9.82 16.75
C VAL A 430 -13.95 9.98 15.30
N TYR A 431 -13.60 11.12 14.73
CA TYR A 431 -13.76 11.37 13.30
C TYR A 431 -12.62 10.73 12.51
N LEU A 432 -12.99 9.99 11.47
CA LEU A 432 -12.10 9.20 10.63
C LEU A 432 -12.35 9.46 9.15
N ALA A 433 -11.24 9.55 8.43
CA ALA A 433 -11.12 9.61 6.99
C ALA A 433 -9.93 8.73 6.57
N GLY A 434 -9.58 8.78 5.29
CA GLY A 434 -8.52 7.94 4.74
C GLY A 434 -7.12 8.44 5.05
N ARG A 435 -6.19 7.48 5.15
CA ARG A 435 -4.74 7.71 5.03
C ARG A 435 -4.27 7.03 3.77
N ASN A 436 -3.93 7.81 2.77
CA ASN A 436 -3.42 7.30 1.50
C ASN A 436 -2.02 6.73 1.72
N LEU A 437 -1.87 5.41 1.64
CA LEU A 437 -0.55 4.81 1.70
C LEU A 437 0.18 5.02 0.39
N CYS A 438 -0.49 4.77 -0.74
CA CYS A 438 0.09 4.94 -2.07
C CYS A 438 -0.97 4.83 -3.17
N THR A 439 -0.66 5.39 -4.34
CA THR A 439 -1.35 5.07 -5.59
C THR A 439 -0.85 3.74 -6.16
N LEU A 440 -1.74 3.03 -6.82
CA LEU A 440 -1.51 1.68 -7.36
C LEU A 440 -1.76 1.58 -8.87
N ASP A 441 -2.38 2.61 -9.45
CA ASP A 441 -2.43 2.82 -10.89
C ASP A 441 -1.13 3.45 -11.39
N GLY A 442 -0.82 3.24 -12.67
CA GLY A 442 0.45 3.69 -13.24
C GLY A 442 0.57 3.39 -14.72
N LEU A 443 1.81 3.35 -15.21
CA LEU A 443 2.15 3.03 -16.59
C LEU A 443 1.65 1.63 -16.97
N ARG A 444 0.94 1.52 -18.08
CA ARG A 444 0.57 0.24 -18.66
C ARG A 444 1.83 -0.49 -19.07
N ILE A 445 1.90 -1.75 -18.70
CA ILE A 445 3.01 -2.65 -19.03
C ILE A 445 2.51 -3.93 -19.68
N ASP A 446 3.36 -4.56 -20.48
CA ASP A 446 3.14 -5.93 -20.93
C ASP A 446 3.62 -6.97 -19.90
N THR A 447 3.54 -8.26 -20.21
CA THR A 447 3.98 -9.34 -19.31
C THR A 447 5.50 -9.46 -19.19
N ASN A 448 6.27 -8.72 -20.00
CA ASN A 448 7.73 -8.59 -19.89
C ASN A 448 8.14 -7.32 -19.11
N MET A 449 7.17 -6.62 -18.52
CA MET A 449 7.31 -5.37 -17.78
C MET A 449 7.73 -4.17 -18.64
N GLN A 450 7.60 -4.26 -19.97
CA GLN A 450 7.87 -3.14 -20.86
C GLN A 450 6.71 -2.15 -20.80
N VAL A 451 7.02 -0.86 -20.70
CA VAL A 451 6.01 0.21 -20.80
C VAL A 451 5.45 0.21 -22.22
N ILE A 452 4.13 0.26 -22.34
CA ILE A 452 3.43 0.28 -23.64
C ILE A 452 2.86 1.65 -23.96
N ASP A 453 2.72 1.95 -25.24
CA ASP A 453 2.02 3.13 -25.75
C ASP A 453 0.49 2.88 -25.88
N LYS A 454 -0.24 3.90 -26.34
CA LYS A 454 -1.70 3.82 -26.58
C LYS A 454 -2.12 2.85 -27.69
N ASN A 455 -1.17 2.41 -28.52
CA ASN A 455 -1.38 1.40 -29.56
C ASN A 455 -1.01 0.00 -29.07
N TYR A 456 -0.72 -0.16 -27.76
CA TYR A 456 -0.28 -1.41 -27.14
C TYR A 456 1.06 -1.92 -27.65
N ASN A 457 1.91 -1.06 -28.21
CA ASN A 457 3.27 -1.41 -28.59
C ASN A 457 4.24 -1.12 -27.44
N PRO A 458 5.19 -2.01 -27.15
CA PRO A 458 6.22 -1.74 -26.15
C PRO A 458 7.12 -0.59 -26.62
N ILE A 459 7.52 0.27 -25.69
CA ILE A 459 8.52 1.31 -25.91
C ILE A 459 9.90 0.69 -25.69
N PRO A 460 10.73 0.55 -26.74
CA PRO A 460 12.02 -0.11 -26.62
C PRO A 460 12.90 0.53 -25.55
N GLY A 461 13.51 -0.29 -24.70
CA GLY A 461 14.39 0.16 -23.62
C GLY A 461 13.70 0.74 -22.38
N LEU A 462 12.36 0.79 -22.33
CA LEU A 462 11.64 1.34 -21.18
C LEU A 462 10.80 0.27 -20.45
N TYR A 463 11.05 0.14 -19.14
CA TYR A 463 10.37 -0.80 -18.26
C TYR A 463 9.84 -0.07 -17.03
N ALA A 464 8.82 -0.64 -16.38
CA ALA A 464 8.30 -0.12 -15.12
C ALA A 464 7.88 -1.26 -14.18
N ALA A 465 8.08 -1.07 -12.88
CA ALA A 465 7.67 -2.00 -11.86
C ALA A 465 7.28 -1.29 -10.56
N GLY A 466 6.59 -2.00 -9.66
CA GLY A 466 6.03 -1.39 -8.46
C GLY A 466 4.98 -0.34 -8.82
N ASN A 467 4.86 0.73 -8.02
CA ASN A 467 3.77 1.69 -8.17
C ASN A 467 3.92 2.64 -9.37
N ASP A 468 5.05 2.58 -10.10
CA ASP A 468 5.14 3.18 -11.44
C ASP A 468 4.33 2.38 -12.47
N SER A 469 4.11 1.08 -12.23
CA SER A 469 3.39 0.19 -13.15
C SER A 469 1.93 0.00 -12.74
N GLY A 470 1.06 0.07 -13.74
CA GLY A 470 -0.39 -0.08 -13.66
C GLY A 470 -0.90 -1.43 -14.18
N GLY A 471 -2.19 -1.50 -14.48
CA GLY A 471 -2.90 -2.65 -15.05
C GLY A 471 -3.18 -3.79 -14.05
N PHE A 472 -2.62 -3.76 -12.84
CA PHE A 472 -2.77 -4.84 -11.86
C PHE A 472 -3.88 -4.60 -10.83
N PHE A 473 -4.12 -3.33 -10.49
CA PHE A 473 -5.14 -2.91 -9.53
C PHE A 473 -6.14 -1.96 -10.21
N CYS A 474 -7.36 -1.91 -9.69
CA CYS A 474 -8.38 -0.96 -10.11
C CYS A 474 -9.21 -0.56 -8.88
N GLY A 475 -9.43 0.74 -8.69
CA GLY A 475 -10.21 1.27 -7.57
C GLY A 475 -9.51 1.08 -6.23
N SER A 476 -9.85 -0.01 -5.53
CA SER A 476 -9.35 -0.29 -4.18
C SER A 476 -8.31 -1.40 -4.16
N TYR A 477 -7.44 -1.36 -3.17
CA TYR A 477 -6.54 -2.47 -2.90
C TYR A 477 -7.30 -3.66 -2.31
N SER A 478 -7.02 -4.88 -2.80
CA SER A 478 -7.59 -6.09 -2.20
C SER A 478 -6.85 -6.46 -0.90
N GLU A 479 -7.14 -5.73 0.18
CA GLU A 479 -6.49 -5.84 1.50
C GLU A 479 -6.53 -7.23 2.13
N ARG A 480 -7.48 -8.07 1.70
CA ARG A 480 -7.64 -9.44 2.17
C ARG A 480 -6.71 -10.44 1.47
N LEU A 481 -5.80 -9.94 0.63
CA LEU A 481 -4.59 -10.60 0.13
C LEU A 481 -3.37 -9.86 0.72
N PRO A 482 -3.02 -10.08 2.00
CA PRO A 482 -2.00 -9.29 2.65
C PRO A 482 -0.63 -9.49 1.99
N GLY A 483 0.14 -8.40 1.90
CA GLY A 483 1.45 -8.38 1.25
C GLY A 483 1.44 -8.33 -0.29
N LEU A 484 0.28 -8.26 -0.94
CA LEU A 484 0.14 -8.31 -2.41
C LEU A 484 0.84 -7.15 -3.13
N ALA A 485 0.65 -5.89 -2.72
CA ALA A 485 1.28 -4.76 -3.40
C ALA A 485 2.82 -4.84 -3.37
N ALA A 486 3.37 -5.21 -2.21
CA ALA A 486 4.82 -5.40 -2.02
C ALA A 486 5.34 -6.58 -2.84
N SER A 487 4.64 -7.71 -2.82
CA SER A 487 4.99 -8.90 -3.61
C SER A 487 4.97 -8.61 -5.10
N ARG A 488 3.91 -7.96 -5.61
CA ARG A 488 3.84 -7.52 -7.01
C ARG A 488 5.03 -6.63 -7.36
N ALA A 489 5.34 -5.64 -6.53
CA ALA A 489 6.50 -4.77 -6.76
C ALA A 489 7.81 -5.57 -6.86
N GLN A 490 8.06 -6.48 -5.91
CA GLN A 490 9.27 -7.30 -5.90
C GLN A 490 9.33 -8.26 -7.10
N THR A 491 8.23 -8.95 -7.40
CA THR A 491 8.16 -9.90 -8.52
C THR A 491 8.30 -9.21 -9.85
N PHE A 492 7.58 -8.11 -10.08
CA PHE A 492 7.67 -7.36 -11.34
C PHE A 492 9.02 -6.68 -11.47
N GLY A 493 9.62 -6.18 -10.39
CA GLY A 493 10.98 -5.69 -10.39
C GLY A 493 11.97 -6.77 -10.83
N ARG A 494 11.92 -7.95 -10.22
CA ARG A 494 12.78 -9.09 -10.58
C ARG A 494 12.62 -9.50 -12.04
N LEU A 495 11.39 -9.54 -12.56
CA LEU A 495 11.11 -9.84 -13.96
C LEU A 495 11.64 -8.75 -14.90
N ALA A 496 11.41 -7.47 -14.57
CA ALA A 496 11.90 -6.33 -15.36
C ALA A 496 13.43 -6.36 -15.47
N GLY A 497 14.14 -6.63 -14.38
CA GLY A 497 15.61 -6.78 -14.38
C GLY A 497 16.10 -7.88 -15.31
N LYS A 498 15.46 -9.07 -15.27
CA LYS A 498 15.78 -10.18 -16.18
C LYS A 498 15.52 -9.83 -17.64
N HIS A 499 14.36 -9.25 -17.95
CA HIS A 499 13.97 -8.94 -19.32
C HIS A 499 14.80 -7.78 -19.91
N ALA A 500 15.08 -6.74 -19.12
CA ALA A 500 15.94 -5.65 -19.55
C ALA A 500 17.37 -6.12 -19.82
N ALA A 501 17.91 -7.05 -19.03
CA ALA A 501 19.25 -7.60 -19.25
C ALA A 501 19.37 -8.45 -20.55
N GLN A 502 18.24 -8.92 -21.10
CA GLN A 502 18.18 -9.73 -22.32
C GLN A 502 17.93 -8.90 -23.60
N GLN A 503 17.70 -7.58 -23.48
CA GLN A 503 17.62 -6.70 -24.64
C GLN A 503 19.00 -6.54 -25.30
N ASP A 504 19.01 -6.53 -26.63
CA ASP A 504 20.22 -6.34 -27.45
C ASP A 504 20.55 -4.85 -27.70
#